data_AF-A0A1Q3X8R7-F1
#
_entry.id   AF-A0A1Q3X8R7-F1
#
_cell.length_a   1.000
_cell.length_b   1.000
_cell.length_c   1.000
_cell.angle_alpha   90.00
_cell.angle_beta   90.00
_cell.angle_gamma   90.00
#
_symmetry.space_group_name_H-M   'P 1'
#
loop_
_entity.id
_entity.type
_entity.pdbx_description
1 polymer ?
#
loop_
_entity_poly.entity_id
_entity_poly.type
_entity_poly.pdbx_seq_one_letter_code
_entity_poly.pdbx_strand_id
1 'polypeptide(L)'
;MILIAMYVQMAKDFLEIIYYISGPLLAFFAFKALAKIKETRKQANEARETRITNAKRSSYQLAAEKCDFYLNVIIPKINNLDAVIREQNITFFEKSQVEVSNTNIKVKPAFKDEGERNKVLLEIPCLEVFNPIESFSLFFVSGIADEKIAYLTVRTTFLGSVKRYLPLYVILSNGKHFNNTFKLFMIWHNRREKEILEKEKHAIEQKLNKNISLEVKNIGAE
;
A
#
# COMPACT_ATOMS: atom_id res chain seq x y z
N MET A 1 19.39 61.07 61.99
CA MET A 1 18.06 60.42 62.02
C MET A 1 17.17 60.86 60.86
N ILE A 2 17.01 62.17 60.59
CA ILE A 2 16.19 62.69 59.47
C ILE A 2 16.71 62.29 58.08
N LEU A 3 18.04 62.31 57.86
CA LEU A 3 18.64 61.96 56.56
C LEU A 3 18.41 60.48 56.16
N ILE A 4 18.43 59.57 57.13
CA ILE A 4 18.20 58.13 56.92
C ILE A 4 16.72 57.88 56.60
N ALA A 5 15.80 58.56 57.30
CA ALA A 5 14.37 58.45 57.03
C ALA A 5 14.01 58.96 55.62
N MET A 6 14.61 60.07 55.16
CA MET A 6 14.46 60.55 53.79
C MET A 6 14.96 59.54 52.74
N TYR A 7 16.10 58.88 53.00
CA TYR A 7 16.67 57.91 52.07
C TYR A 7 15.82 56.63 51.97
N VAL A 8 15.29 56.17 53.11
CA VAL A 8 14.35 55.03 53.17
C VAL A 8 13.05 55.34 52.43
N GLN A 9 12.53 56.56 52.58
CA GLN A 9 11.32 56.99 51.88
C GLN A 9 11.54 57.02 50.35
N MET A 10 12.65 57.60 49.89
CA MET A 10 13.00 57.64 48.47
C MET A 10 13.17 56.24 47.86
N ALA A 11 13.79 55.31 48.61
CA ALA A 11 13.94 53.92 48.18
C ALA A 11 12.59 53.20 48.08
N LYS A 12 11.67 53.47 49.01
CA LYS A 12 10.31 52.92 48.99
C LYS A 12 9.50 53.44 47.80
N ASP A 13 9.55 54.74 47.54
CA ASP A 13 8.83 55.37 46.42
C ASP A 13 9.34 54.81 45.07
N PHE A 14 10.66 54.60 44.93
CA PHE A 14 11.23 53.98 43.74
C PHE A 14 10.80 52.52 43.55
N LEU A 15 10.76 51.75 44.65
CA LEU A 15 10.25 50.37 44.65
C LEU A 15 8.76 50.31 44.30
N GLU A 16 7.95 51.24 44.79
CA GLU A 16 6.53 51.33 44.47
C GLU A 16 6.29 51.64 42.99
N ILE A 17 7.07 52.54 42.39
CA ILE A 17 7.01 52.83 40.94
C ILE A 17 7.34 51.58 40.10
N ILE A 18 8.42 50.86 40.46
CA ILE A 18 8.78 49.60 39.78
C ILE A 18 7.67 48.57 39.95
N TYR A 19 7.12 48.45 41.15
CA TYR A 19 6.02 47.52 41.44
C TYR A 19 4.79 47.83 40.58
N TYR A 20 4.38 49.11 40.49
CA TYR A 20 3.23 49.52 39.67
C TYR A 20 3.44 49.29 38.17
N ILE A 21 4.67 49.40 37.65
CA ILE A 21 4.98 49.16 36.22
C ILE A 21 5.15 47.66 35.93
N SER A 22 5.59 46.86 36.92
CA SER A 22 5.88 45.44 36.74
C SER A 22 4.66 44.63 36.31
N GLY A 23 3.48 44.90 36.86
CA GLY A 23 2.23 44.22 36.54
C GLY A 23 1.82 44.37 35.06
N PRO A 24 1.63 45.60 34.55
CA PRO A 24 1.36 45.85 33.14
C PRO A 24 2.43 45.28 32.19
N LEU A 25 3.71 45.38 32.57
CA LEU A 25 4.82 44.88 31.76
C LEU A 25 4.79 43.35 31.66
N LEU A 26 4.59 42.65 32.77
CA LEU A 26 4.43 41.19 32.81
C LEU A 26 3.20 40.73 32.01
N ALA A 27 2.08 41.44 32.13
CA ALA A 27 0.88 41.15 31.36
C ALA A 27 1.12 41.29 29.84
N PHE A 28 1.85 42.31 29.41
CA PHE A 28 2.23 42.51 28.02
C PHE A 28 3.12 41.37 27.48
N PHE A 29 4.13 40.96 28.24
CA PHE A 29 4.99 39.83 27.85
C PHE A 29 4.23 38.49 27.84
N ALA A 30 3.36 38.25 28.82
CA ALA A 30 2.50 37.08 28.85
C ALA A 30 1.58 37.02 27.62
N PHE A 31 0.98 38.15 27.25
CA PHE A 31 0.15 38.25 26.04
C PHE A 31 0.94 37.94 24.77
N LYS A 32 2.13 38.52 24.60
CA LYS A 32 3.02 38.22 23.46
C LYS A 32 3.47 36.75 23.43
N ALA A 33 3.78 36.16 24.59
CA ALA A 33 4.15 34.77 24.70
C ALA A 33 2.98 33.85 24.26
N LEU A 34 1.76 34.13 24.71
CA LEU A 34 0.55 33.40 24.31
C LEU A 34 0.28 33.50 22.81
N ALA A 35 0.42 34.71 22.23
CA ALA A 35 0.28 34.92 20.79
C ALA A 35 1.30 34.09 20.00
N LYS A 36 2.57 34.07 20.44
CA LYS A 36 3.64 33.27 19.83
C LYS A 36 3.35 31.77 19.91
N ILE A 37 2.89 31.24 21.06
CA ILE A 37 2.52 29.82 21.21
C ILE A 37 1.40 29.45 20.23
N LYS A 38 0.40 30.32 20.07
CA LYS A 38 -0.71 30.11 19.14
C LYS A 38 -0.22 30.03 17.69
N GLU A 39 0.66 30.95 17.29
CA GLU A 39 1.24 30.97 15.95
C GLU A 39 2.13 29.76 15.67
N THR A 40 3.01 29.38 16.61
CA THR A 40 3.85 28.19 16.50
C THR A 40 3.00 26.92 16.33
N ARG A 41 1.89 26.79 17.07
CA ARG A 41 0.96 25.66 16.90
C ARG A 41 0.32 25.64 15.52
N LYS A 42 -0.09 26.81 15.01
CA LYS A 42 -0.66 26.94 13.65
C LYS A 42 0.36 26.51 12.58
N GLN A 43 1.58 27.04 12.64
CA GLN A 43 2.66 26.67 11.72
C GLN A 43 3.01 25.17 11.80
N ALA A 44 3.02 24.59 13.01
CA ALA A 44 3.26 23.16 13.19
C ALA A 44 2.18 22.30 12.53
N ASN A 45 0.90 22.72 12.62
CA ASN A 45 -0.21 22.05 11.97
C ASN A 45 -0.13 22.16 10.44
N GLU A 46 0.09 23.36 9.91
CA GLU A 46 0.26 23.59 8.46
C GLU A 46 1.46 22.81 7.88
N ALA A 47 2.58 22.77 8.61
CA ALA A 47 3.75 21.98 8.23
C ALA A 47 3.47 20.47 8.28
N ARG A 48 2.59 20.01 9.18
CA ARG A 48 2.15 18.61 9.23
C ARG A 48 1.27 18.28 8.03
N GLU A 49 0.30 19.11 7.71
CA GLU A 49 -0.59 18.91 6.55
C GLU A 49 0.18 18.94 5.22
N THR A 50 1.13 19.86 5.09
CA THR A 50 2.03 19.95 3.94
C THR A 50 2.87 18.68 3.81
N ARG A 51 3.44 18.18 4.92
CA ARG A 51 4.20 16.91 4.92
C ARG A 51 3.34 15.72 4.50
N ILE A 52 2.12 15.60 5.01
CA ILE A 52 1.19 14.53 4.62
C ILE A 52 0.84 14.62 3.13
N THR A 53 0.53 15.82 2.64
CA THR A 53 0.18 16.06 1.24
C THR A 53 1.34 15.74 0.30
N ASN A 54 2.55 16.19 0.64
CA ASN A 54 3.75 15.90 -0.13
C ASN A 54 4.09 14.41 -0.10
N ALA A 55 4.00 13.75 1.06
CA ALA A 55 4.23 12.31 1.16
C ALA A 55 3.25 11.52 0.29
N LYS A 56 1.95 11.88 0.27
CA LYS A 56 0.96 11.28 -0.62
C LYS A 56 1.31 11.49 -2.09
N ARG A 57 1.65 12.72 -2.49
CA ARG A 57 2.03 13.03 -3.88
C ARG A 57 3.25 12.23 -4.33
N SER A 58 4.30 12.16 -3.50
CA SER A 58 5.50 11.37 -3.78
C SER A 58 5.19 9.88 -3.88
N SER A 59 4.33 9.36 -3.01
CA SER A 59 3.89 7.95 -3.06
C SER A 59 3.11 7.64 -4.35
N TYR A 60 2.28 8.57 -4.82
CA TYR A 60 1.52 8.43 -6.08
C TYR A 60 2.43 8.51 -7.30
N GLN A 61 3.36 9.46 -7.31
CA GLN A 61 4.35 9.58 -8.38
C GLN A 61 5.19 8.31 -8.49
N LEU A 62 5.68 7.80 -7.36
CA LEU A 62 6.45 6.56 -7.34
C LEU A 62 5.62 5.36 -7.82
N ALA A 63 4.35 5.28 -7.44
CA ALA A 63 3.45 4.24 -7.94
C ALA A 63 3.30 4.30 -9.47
N ALA A 64 3.11 5.50 -10.03
CA ALA A 64 3.03 5.71 -11.47
C ALA A 64 4.33 5.31 -12.19
N GLU A 65 5.49 5.73 -11.66
CA GLU A 65 6.81 5.35 -12.19
C GLU A 65 7.02 3.82 -12.17
N LYS A 66 6.59 3.13 -11.10
CA LYS A 66 6.70 1.67 -11.05
C LYS A 66 5.70 0.96 -11.96
N CYS A 67 4.52 1.54 -12.20
CA CYS A 67 3.61 1.03 -13.22
C CYS A 67 4.19 1.19 -14.63
N ASP A 68 4.82 2.33 -14.93
CA ASP A 68 5.50 2.55 -16.20
C ASP A 68 6.66 1.56 -16.40
N PHE A 69 7.49 1.38 -15.37
CA PHE A 69 8.53 0.34 -15.37
C PHE A 69 7.95 -1.06 -15.61
N TYR A 70 6.83 -1.40 -14.99
CA TYR A 70 6.17 -2.69 -15.20
C TYR A 70 5.76 -2.87 -16.66
N LEU A 71 5.10 -1.88 -17.26
CA LEU A 71 4.59 -1.94 -18.63
C LEU A 71 5.72 -1.93 -19.67
N ASN A 72 6.76 -1.12 -19.48
CA ASN A 72 7.81 -0.91 -20.46
C ASN A 72 9.02 -1.85 -20.30
N VAL A 73 9.23 -2.44 -19.10
CA VAL A 73 10.37 -3.31 -18.83
C VAL A 73 9.94 -4.73 -18.50
N ILE A 74 8.97 -4.91 -17.59
CA ILE A 74 8.59 -6.24 -17.11
C ILE A 74 7.76 -6.98 -18.17
N ILE A 75 6.76 -6.34 -18.78
CA ILE A 75 5.92 -6.98 -19.80
C ILE A 75 6.74 -7.50 -21.00
N PRO A 76 7.67 -6.74 -21.61
CA PRO A 76 8.51 -7.27 -22.68
C PRO A 76 9.33 -8.49 -22.25
N LYS A 77 9.86 -8.49 -21.02
CA LYS A 77 10.61 -9.63 -20.48
C LYS A 77 9.74 -10.87 -20.27
N ILE A 78 8.50 -10.69 -19.81
CA ILE A 78 7.50 -11.76 -19.73
C ILE A 78 7.23 -12.33 -21.13
N ASN A 79 7.01 -11.46 -22.12
CA ASN A 79 6.76 -11.89 -23.50
C ASN A 79 7.93 -12.68 -24.08
N ASN A 80 9.17 -12.26 -23.81
CA ASN A 80 10.37 -12.99 -24.23
C ASN A 80 10.48 -14.35 -23.54
N LEU A 81 10.24 -14.43 -22.23
CA LEU A 81 10.22 -15.70 -21.51
C LEU A 81 9.14 -16.64 -22.07
N ASP A 82 7.96 -16.12 -22.36
CA ASP A 82 6.87 -16.88 -22.98
C ASP A 82 7.20 -17.35 -24.41
N ALA A 83 7.97 -16.57 -25.17
CA ALA A 83 8.49 -17.01 -26.46
C ALA A 83 9.45 -18.19 -26.29
N VAL A 84 10.43 -18.08 -25.39
CA VAL A 84 11.39 -19.16 -25.10
C VAL A 84 10.68 -20.44 -24.62
N ILE A 85 9.69 -20.33 -23.73
CA ILE A 85 8.87 -21.46 -23.25
C ILE A 85 8.19 -22.18 -24.41
N ARG A 86 7.64 -21.43 -25.36
CA ARG A 86 6.98 -22.00 -26.55
C ARG A 86 7.96 -22.62 -27.52
N GLU A 87 9.07 -21.94 -27.83
CA GLU A 87 10.11 -22.44 -28.73
C GLU A 87 10.73 -23.75 -28.22
N GLN A 88 10.93 -23.86 -26.91
CA GLN A 88 11.48 -25.06 -26.27
C GLN A 88 10.44 -26.15 -25.98
N ASN A 89 9.16 -25.91 -26.31
CA ASN A 89 8.01 -26.79 -26.05
C ASN A 89 7.89 -27.23 -24.58
N ILE A 90 8.08 -26.30 -23.65
CA ILE A 90 7.99 -26.56 -22.21
C ILE A 90 6.51 -26.64 -21.80
N THR A 91 6.09 -27.80 -21.32
CA THR A 91 4.73 -28.09 -20.81
C THR A 91 4.61 -27.96 -19.28
N PHE A 92 5.73 -27.79 -18.58
CA PHE A 92 5.82 -27.69 -17.12
C PHE A 92 4.81 -26.70 -16.49
N PHE A 93 4.70 -25.49 -17.04
CA PHE A 93 3.84 -24.45 -16.47
C PHE A 93 2.34 -24.73 -16.63
N GLU A 94 1.96 -25.50 -17.65
CA GLU A 94 0.57 -25.86 -17.92
C GLU A 94 0.13 -27.10 -17.13
N LYS A 95 1.04 -28.07 -16.96
CA LYS A 95 0.77 -29.32 -16.25
C LYS A 95 0.86 -29.19 -14.72
N SER A 96 1.60 -28.19 -14.23
CA SER A 96 1.75 -27.96 -12.79
C SER A 96 0.43 -27.47 -12.17
N GLN A 97 0.06 -28.06 -11.03
CA GLN A 97 -1.17 -27.68 -10.34
C GLN A 97 -0.88 -26.58 -9.32
N VAL A 98 -1.69 -25.53 -9.34
CA VAL A 98 -1.60 -24.39 -8.43
C VAL A 98 -2.94 -24.17 -7.75
N GLU A 99 -2.96 -24.36 -6.44
CA GLU A 99 -4.10 -24.06 -5.58
C GLU A 99 -3.73 -22.84 -4.72
N VAL A 100 -4.47 -21.74 -4.91
CA VAL A 100 -4.30 -20.54 -4.09
C VAL A 100 -5.50 -20.47 -3.15
N SER A 101 -5.23 -20.48 -1.84
CA SER A 101 -6.23 -20.20 -0.81
C SER A 101 -6.01 -18.80 -0.25
N ASN A 102 -6.91 -18.35 0.64
CA ASN A 102 -6.82 -17.02 1.26
C ASN A 102 -5.48 -16.78 2.00
N THR A 103 -4.82 -17.83 2.47
CA THR A 103 -3.64 -17.72 3.35
C THR A 103 -2.42 -18.48 2.86
N ASN A 104 -2.58 -19.43 1.93
CA ASN A 104 -1.46 -20.24 1.45
C ASN A 104 -1.54 -20.51 -0.06
N ILE A 105 -0.37 -20.79 -0.63
CA ILE A 105 -0.20 -21.22 -2.02
C ILE A 105 0.31 -22.66 -1.96
N LYS A 106 -0.42 -23.59 -2.56
CA LYS A 106 0.02 -24.97 -2.76
C LYS A 106 0.33 -25.18 -4.22
N VAL A 107 1.51 -25.74 -4.48
CA VAL A 107 1.97 -26.05 -5.82
C VAL A 107 2.37 -27.52 -5.87
N LYS A 108 1.93 -28.22 -6.92
CA LYS A 108 2.46 -29.52 -7.31
C LYS A 108 3.16 -29.37 -8.67
N PRO A 109 4.49 -29.21 -8.69
CA PRO A 109 5.26 -29.12 -9.93
C PRO A 109 5.16 -30.43 -10.73
N ALA A 110 5.00 -30.33 -12.04
CA ALA A 110 4.88 -31.49 -12.92
C ALA A 110 5.81 -31.35 -14.13
N PHE A 111 6.92 -32.07 -14.10
CA PHE A 111 7.83 -32.20 -15.25
C PHE A 111 7.42 -33.40 -16.10
N LYS A 112 7.52 -33.26 -17.42
CA LYS A 112 7.31 -34.34 -18.38
C LYS A 112 8.43 -35.38 -18.32
N ASP A 113 9.68 -34.93 -18.26
CA ASP A 113 10.89 -35.74 -18.23
C ASP A 113 12.07 -34.93 -17.63
N GLU A 114 13.20 -35.59 -17.37
CA GLU A 114 14.42 -34.93 -16.84
C GLU A 114 14.99 -33.88 -17.81
N GLY A 115 14.76 -34.04 -19.12
CA GLY A 115 15.18 -33.05 -20.12
C GLY A 115 14.42 -31.73 -19.98
N GLU A 116 13.10 -31.79 -19.81
CA GLU A 116 12.27 -30.62 -19.52
C GLU A 116 12.65 -29.98 -18.18
N ARG A 117 12.96 -30.81 -17.16
CA ARG A 117 13.43 -30.32 -15.86
C ARG A 117 14.72 -29.50 -15.99
N ASN A 118 15.70 -30.01 -16.74
CA ASN A 118 16.95 -29.29 -16.97
C ASN A 118 16.73 -27.97 -17.72
N LYS A 119 15.90 -27.98 -18.78
CA LYS A 119 15.54 -26.75 -19.51
C LYS A 119 14.93 -25.69 -18.60
N VAL A 120 13.94 -26.09 -17.80
CA VAL A 120 13.21 -25.19 -16.89
C VAL A 120 14.08 -24.63 -15.77
N LEU A 121 15.02 -25.42 -15.25
CA LEU A 121 15.84 -24.99 -14.10
C LEU A 121 17.14 -24.30 -14.50
N LEU A 122 17.70 -24.61 -15.68
CA LEU A 122 19.04 -24.19 -16.07
C LEU A 122 19.10 -23.34 -17.34
N GLU A 123 18.14 -23.49 -18.26
CA GLU A 123 18.23 -22.88 -19.60
C GLU A 123 17.30 -21.69 -19.80
N ILE A 124 16.11 -21.68 -19.18
CA ILE A 124 15.18 -20.54 -19.34
C ILE A 124 15.63 -19.31 -18.53
N PRO A 125 15.57 -18.10 -19.10
CA PRO A 125 16.00 -16.86 -18.45
C PRO A 125 14.95 -16.33 -17.45
N CYS A 126 14.43 -17.19 -16.56
CA CYS A 126 13.34 -16.86 -15.65
C CYS A 126 13.70 -15.73 -14.66
N LEU A 127 14.96 -15.68 -14.20
CA LEU A 127 15.42 -14.67 -13.25
C LEU A 127 15.40 -13.25 -13.83
N GLU A 128 15.51 -13.10 -15.15
CA GLU A 128 15.37 -11.80 -15.80
C GLU A 128 13.96 -11.22 -15.65
N VAL A 129 12.95 -12.06 -15.45
CA VAL A 129 11.57 -11.66 -15.18
C VAL A 129 11.32 -11.56 -13.68
N PHE A 130 11.79 -12.56 -12.92
CA PHE A 130 11.42 -12.69 -11.51
C PHE A 130 12.06 -11.61 -10.64
N ASN A 131 13.30 -11.22 -10.92
CA ASN A 131 14.00 -10.20 -10.15
C ASN A 131 13.37 -8.80 -10.32
N PRO A 132 13.03 -8.33 -11.55
CA PRO A 132 12.27 -7.09 -11.71
C PRO A 132 10.88 -7.13 -11.06
N ILE A 133 10.17 -8.25 -11.13
CA ILE A 133 8.87 -8.40 -10.46
C ILE A 133 9.02 -8.30 -8.93
N GLU A 134 10.06 -8.90 -8.36
CA GLU A 134 10.35 -8.80 -6.94
C GLU A 134 10.70 -7.37 -6.52
N SER A 135 11.52 -6.69 -7.32
CA SER A 135 11.85 -5.28 -7.11
C SER A 135 10.63 -4.38 -7.21
N PHE A 136 9.77 -4.59 -8.21
CA PHE A 136 8.48 -3.91 -8.34
C PHE A 136 7.62 -4.13 -7.10
N SER A 137 7.50 -5.38 -6.65
CA SER A 137 6.65 -5.76 -5.53
C SER A 137 7.11 -5.15 -4.20
N LEU A 138 8.41 -5.00 -4.01
CA LEU A 138 9.01 -4.39 -2.81
C LEU A 138 8.45 -2.99 -2.54
N PHE A 139 8.27 -2.15 -3.55
CA PHE A 139 7.80 -0.76 -3.36
C PHE A 139 6.38 -0.67 -2.78
N PHE A 140 5.51 -1.61 -3.14
CA PHE A 140 4.13 -1.66 -2.68
C PHE A 140 4.00 -2.38 -1.34
N VAL A 141 4.73 -3.49 -1.15
CA VAL A 141 4.73 -4.24 0.11
C VAL A 141 5.33 -3.41 1.25
N SER A 142 6.33 -2.58 0.98
CA SER A 142 6.92 -1.67 1.97
C SER A 142 6.06 -0.42 2.25
N GLY A 143 5.01 -0.16 1.47
CA GLY A 143 4.13 1.00 1.64
C GLY A 143 4.74 2.34 1.19
N ILE A 144 5.86 2.32 0.46
CA ILE A 144 6.50 3.53 -0.06
C ILE A 144 5.70 4.06 -1.27
N ALA A 145 5.25 3.17 -2.15
CA ALA A 145 4.39 3.50 -3.28
C ALA A 145 2.92 3.16 -2.98
N ASP A 146 2.00 3.97 -3.51
CA ASP A 146 0.56 3.70 -3.36
C ASP A 146 0.15 2.46 -4.17
N GLU A 147 -0.15 1.40 -3.44
CA GLU A 147 -0.50 0.10 -3.98
C GLU A 147 -1.84 0.10 -4.73
N LYS A 148 -2.79 0.96 -4.36
CA LYS A 148 -4.12 0.99 -5.01
C LYS A 148 -4.00 1.48 -6.46
N ILE A 149 -3.15 2.48 -6.70
CA ILE A 149 -2.89 2.98 -8.06
C ILE A 149 -2.34 1.85 -8.94
N ALA A 150 -1.36 1.10 -8.43
CA ALA A 150 -0.78 -0.02 -9.17
C ALA A 150 -1.77 -1.17 -9.39
N TYR A 151 -2.56 -1.52 -8.38
CA TYR A 151 -3.60 -2.53 -8.50
C TYR A 151 -4.66 -2.15 -9.55
N LEU A 152 -5.01 -0.87 -9.70
CA LEU A 152 -5.94 -0.46 -10.73
C LEU A 152 -5.34 -0.55 -12.14
N THR A 153 -4.02 -0.36 -12.26
CA THR A 153 -3.32 -0.23 -13.54
C THR A 153 -2.83 -1.58 -14.09
N VAL A 154 -2.18 -2.40 -13.26
CA VAL A 154 -1.43 -3.60 -13.73
C VAL A 154 -1.86 -4.92 -13.09
N ARG A 155 -2.92 -4.95 -12.26
CA ARG A 155 -3.31 -6.17 -11.53
C ARG A 155 -3.52 -7.40 -12.42
N THR A 156 -4.11 -7.23 -13.60
CA THR A 156 -4.54 -8.36 -14.43
C THR A 156 -3.34 -9.13 -14.95
N THR A 157 -2.37 -8.41 -15.52
CA THR A 157 -1.13 -8.98 -16.03
C THR A 157 -0.26 -9.49 -14.88
N PHE A 158 -0.15 -8.74 -13.78
CA PHE A 158 0.62 -9.18 -12.62
C PHE A 158 0.09 -10.49 -12.03
N LEU A 159 -1.20 -10.57 -11.73
CA LEU A 159 -1.81 -11.77 -11.17
C LEU A 159 -1.71 -12.95 -12.14
N GLY A 160 -1.97 -12.72 -13.44
CA GLY A 160 -1.87 -13.76 -14.47
C GLY A 160 -0.45 -14.33 -14.59
N SER A 161 0.54 -13.47 -14.75
CA SER A 161 1.94 -13.88 -14.93
C SER A 161 2.50 -14.53 -13.67
N VAL A 162 2.31 -13.93 -12.49
CA VAL A 162 2.79 -14.52 -11.24
C VAL A 162 2.12 -15.87 -11.02
N LYS A 163 0.79 -15.99 -11.18
CA LYS A 163 0.07 -17.26 -11.01
C LYS A 163 0.60 -18.36 -11.93
N ARG A 164 0.85 -18.04 -13.21
CA ARG A 164 1.42 -18.99 -14.18
C ARG A 164 2.80 -19.49 -13.77
N TYR A 165 3.64 -18.60 -13.24
CA TYR A 165 5.01 -18.93 -12.87
C TYR A 165 5.18 -19.41 -11.42
N LEU A 166 4.11 -19.44 -10.61
CA LEU A 166 4.13 -19.92 -9.22
C LEU A 166 4.86 -21.26 -9.05
N PRO A 167 4.71 -22.25 -9.96
CA PRO A 167 5.44 -23.51 -9.83
C PRO A 167 6.95 -23.36 -9.79
N LEU A 168 7.49 -22.47 -10.62
CA LEU A 168 8.92 -22.20 -10.65
C LEU A 168 9.34 -21.27 -9.51
N TYR A 169 8.53 -20.26 -9.18
CA TYR A 169 8.78 -19.39 -8.03
C TYR A 169 8.94 -20.19 -6.73
N VAL A 170 8.06 -21.17 -6.47
CA VAL A 170 8.13 -21.99 -5.25
C VAL A 170 9.42 -22.82 -5.21
N ILE A 171 9.79 -23.46 -6.33
CA ILE A 171 11.04 -24.23 -6.44
C ILE A 171 12.26 -23.35 -6.20
N LEU A 172 12.33 -22.19 -6.85
CA LEU A 172 13.49 -21.29 -6.78
C LEU A 172 13.54 -20.48 -5.48
N SER A 173 12.40 -20.23 -4.83
CA SER A 173 12.33 -19.40 -3.62
C SER A 173 13.17 -19.97 -2.49
N ASN A 174 13.22 -21.31 -2.38
CA ASN A 174 13.76 -22.05 -1.24
C ASN A 174 13.38 -21.42 0.13
N GLY A 175 12.16 -20.84 0.21
CA GLY A 175 11.65 -20.13 1.39
C GLY A 175 12.27 -18.77 1.73
N LYS A 176 13.20 -18.24 0.92
CA LYS A 176 13.94 -16.99 1.22
C LYS A 176 13.84 -15.92 0.14
N HIS A 177 13.62 -16.31 -1.11
CA HIS A 177 13.55 -15.39 -2.24
C HIS A 177 12.11 -15.13 -2.68
N PHE A 178 11.89 -13.99 -3.36
CA PHE A 178 10.61 -13.61 -3.96
C PHE A 178 9.47 -13.34 -2.96
N ASN A 179 9.82 -13.05 -1.71
CA ASN A 179 8.86 -12.84 -0.62
C ASN A 179 7.93 -11.65 -0.88
N ASN A 180 8.41 -10.57 -1.50
CA ASN A 180 7.57 -9.41 -1.80
C ASN A 180 6.58 -9.75 -2.91
N THR A 181 7.01 -10.50 -3.92
CA THR A 181 6.15 -11.00 -5.01
C THR A 181 5.03 -11.86 -4.45
N PHE A 182 5.34 -12.84 -3.59
CA PHE A 182 4.31 -13.67 -2.96
C PHE A 182 3.35 -12.85 -2.10
N LYS A 183 3.86 -11.92 -1.29
CA LYS A 183 3.02 -11.04 -0.45
C LYS A 183 2.08 -10.19 -1.30
N LEU A 184 2.61 -9.51 -2.32
CA LEU A 184 1.80 -8.66 -3.19
C LEU A 184 0.76 -9.48 -3.96
N PHE A 185 1.16 -10.65 -4.47
CA PHE A 185 0.26 -11.59 -5.11
C PHE A 185 -0.89 -12.01 -4.20
N MET A 186 -0.62 -12.39 -2.96
CA MET A 186 -1.68 -12.77 -2.01
C MET A 186 -2.62 -11.59 -1.70
N ILE A 187 -2.09 -10.39 -1.48
CA ILE A 187 -2.90 -9.19 -1.24
C ILE A 187 -3.84 -8.93 -2.43
N TRP A 188 -3.29 -8.96 -3.65
CA TRP A 188 -4.04 -8.65 -4.87
C TRP A 188 -5.00 -9.76 -5.26
N HIS A 189 -4.61 -11.03 -5.10
CA HIS A 189 -5.46 -12.18 -5.37
C HIS A 189 -6.67 -12.18 -4.44
N ASN A 190 -6.47 -12.04 -3.12
CA ASN A 190 -7.57 -11.99 -2.16
C ASN A 190 -8.50 -10.80 -2.40
N ARG A 191 -7.94 -9.63 -2.74
CA ARG A 191 -8.75 -8.46 -3.13
C ARG A 191 -9.59 -8.77 -4.37
N ARG A 192 -9.01 -9.42 -5.38
CA ARG A 192 -9.70 -9.78 -6.61
C ARG A 192 -10.82 -10.80 -6.37
N GLU A 193 -10.56 -11.84 -5.58
CA GLU A 193 -11.59 -12.83 -5.20
C GLU A 193 -12.74 -12.15 -4.46
N LYS A 194 -12.43 -11.24 -3.53
CA LYS A 194 -13.45 -10.44 -2.85
C LYS A 194 -14.31 -9.62 -3.82
N GLU A 195 -13.69 -8.94 -4.80
CA GLU A 195 -14.42 -8.18 -5.82
C GLU A 195 -15.34 -9.06 -6.67
N ILE A 196 -14.92 -10.29 -6.98
CA ILE A 196 -15.73 -11.25 -7.74
C ILE A 196 -16.94 -11.67 -6.91
N LEU A 197 -16.72 -12.08 -5.65
CA LEU A 197 -17.79 -12.48 -4.73
C LEU A 197 -18.78 -11.34 -4.46
N GLU A 198 -18.32 -10.09 -4.33
CA GLU A 198 -19.19 -8.92 -4.18
C GLU A 198 -20.06 -8.68 -5.43
N LYS A 199 -19.49 -8.85 -6.63
CA LYS A 199 -20.26 -8.75 -7.88
C LYS A 199 -21.31 -9.86 -7.99
N GLU A 200 -20.95 -11.09 -7.64
CA GLU A 200 -21.88 -12.22 -7.63
C GLU A 200 -23.01 -12.02 -6.61
N LYS A 201 -22.67 -11.57 -5.40
CA LYS A 201 -23.66 -11.21 -4.37
C LYS A 201 -24.66 -10.19 -4.91
N HIS A 202 -24.19 -9.09 -5.49
CA HIS A 202 -25.08 -8.07 -6.05
C HIS A 202 -25.92 -8.60 -7.21
N ALA A 203 -25.38 -9.47 -8.07
CA ALA A 203 -26.15 -10.09 -9.15
C ALA A 203 -27.25 -11.02 -8.60
N ILE A 204 -26.98 -11.76 -7.53
CA ILE A 204 -27.96 -12.62 -6.85
C ILE A 204 -29.04 -11.77 -6.18
N GLU A 205 -28.68 -10.71 -5.45
CA GLU A 205 -29.64 -9.78 -4.83
C GLU A 205 -30.57 -9.14 -5.87
N GLN A 206 -30.04 -8.73 -7.02
CA GLN A 206 -30.86 -8.20 -8.11
C GLN A 206 -31.82 -9.24 -8.70
N LYS A 207 -31.40 -10.50 -8.80
CA LYS A 207 -32.28 -11.59 -9.26
C LYS A 207 -33.39 -11.88 -8.24
N LEU A 208 -33.07 -11.89 -6.95
CA LEU A 208 -34.05 -12.07 -5.87
C LEU A 208 -35.09 -10.95 -5.86
N ASN A 209 -34.67 -9.70 -5.97
CA ASN A 209 -35.60 -8.55 -5.97
C ASN A 209 -36.51 -8.49 -7.21
N LYS A 210 -36.10 -9.07 -8.34
CA LYS A 210 -36.94 -9.15 -9.55
C LYS A 210 -37.96 -10.30 -9.49
N ASN A 211 -37.64 -11.37 -8.78
CA ASN A 211 -38.56 -12.47 -8.53
C ASN A 211 -39.45 -12.15 -7.32
N ILE A 212 -40.36 -11.17 -7.49
CA ILE A 212 -41.45 -10.96 -6.54
C ILE A 212 -42.29 -12.25 -6.54
N SER A 213 -42.30 -12.96 -5.42
CA SER A 213 -43.18 -14.09 -5.20
C SER A 213 -44.63 -13.63 -5.35
N LEU A 214 -45.33 -14.15 -6.36
CA LEU A 214 -46.78 -14.06 -6.42
C LEU A 214 -47.33 -14.93 -5.28
N GLU A 215 -47.59 -14.32 -4.12
CA GLU A 215 -48.41 -14.98 -3.11
C GLU A 215 -49.80 -15.21 -3.71
N VAL A 216 -50.12 -16.46 -4.01
CA VAL A 216 -51.48 -16.86 -4.36
C VAL A 216 -52.31 -16.70 -3.09
N LYS A 217 -53.08 -15.61 -2.98
CA LYS A 217 -54.16 -15.54 -1.99
C LYS A 217 -55.15 -16.64 -2.34
N ASN A 218 -55.23 -17.66 -1.48
CA ASN A 218 -56.31 -18.65 -1.57
C ASN A 218 -57.65 -17.92 -1.44
N ILE A 219 -58.43 -17.90 -2.51
CA ILE A 219 -59.83 -17.49 -2.49
C ILE A 219 -60.61 -18.76 -2.12
N GLY A 220 -61.05 -18.87 -0.87
CA GLY A 220 -61.86 -20.00 -0.42
C GLY A 220 -61.65 -20.36 1.04
N ALA A 221 -62.17 -19.52 1.93
CA ALA A 221 -62.59 -19.92 3.27
C ALA A 221 -63.77 -19.03 3.68
N GLU A 222 -64.87 -19.18 2.94
CA GLU A 222 -66.22 -19.09 3.50
C GLU A 222 -66.72 -20.51 3.76
#